data_AF-A0A8T0TB27-F1
#
_entry.id   AF-A0A8T0TB27-F1
#
_cell.length_a   1.000
_cell.length_b   1.000
_cell.length_c   1.000
_cell.angle_alpha   90.00
_cell.angle_beta   90.00
_cell.angle_gamma   90.00
#
_symmetry.space_group_name_H-M   'P 1'
#
loop_
_entity.id
_entity.type
_entity.pdbx_description
1 polymer ?
#
loop_
_entity_poly.entity_id
_entity_poly.type
_entity_poly.pdbx_seq_one_letter_code
_entity_poly.pdbx_strand_id
1 'polypeptide(L)'
;MGEYERRIASGELVAGDSFQLGTIQQLQRLYEELIKNDEDCQLDRYKSSEKSGRSRWLWSCLIAQPSTYAPVKGLYLYDGVGTGKTMLMDLFYEQL
;
A
#
# COMPACT_ATOMS: atom_id res chain seq x y z
N MET A 1 -1.48 13.92 3.49
CA MET A 1 -1.45 14.95 4.57
C MET A 1 -2.76 15.72 4.70
N GLY A 2 -3.51 15.96 3.61
CA GLY A 2 -4.72 16.79 3.64
C GLY A 2 -5.76 16.40 4.69
N GLU A 3 -6.13 15.12 4.79
CA GLU A 3 -7.12 14.69 5.81
C GLU A 3 -6.69 14.95 7.23
N TYR A 4 -5.45 14.58 7.52
CA TYR A 4 -4.91 14.58 8.87
C TYR A 4 -4.81 16.02 9.38
N GLU A 5 -4.31 16.92 8.53
CA GLU A 5 -4.28 18.36 8.78
C GLU A 5 -5.67 18.95 8.90
N ARG A 6 -6.64 18.51 8.08
CA ARG A 6 -8.03 18.95 8.16
C ARG A 6 -8.68 18.56 9.49
N ARG A 7 -8.44 17.34 9.97
CA ARG A 7 -8.95 16.87 11.28
C ARG A 7 -8.27 17.54 12.47
N ILE A 8 -7.01 17.94 12.31
CA ILE A 8 -6.34 18.84 13.28
C ILE A 8 -7.04 20.21 13.29
N ALA A 9 -7.27 20.79 12.11
CA ALA A 9 -7.90 22.10 11.99
C ALA A 9 -9.35 22.13 12.51
N SER A 10 -10.09 21.02 12.41
CA SER A 10 -11.43 20.87 12.98
C SER A 10 -11.43 20.60 14.50
N GLY A 11 -10.27 20.31 15.10
CA GLY A 11 -10.14 19.95 16.50
C GLY A 11 -10.49 18.49 16.83
N GLU A 12 -10.69 17.64 15.81
CA GLU A 12 -10.92 16.20 15.99
C GLU A 12 -9.61 15.48 16.38
N LEU A 13 -8.48 15.93 15.86
CA LEU A 13 -7.15 15.42 16.19
C LEU A 13 -6.30 16.50 16.87
N VAL A 14 -5.40 16.04 17.75
CA VAL A 14 -4.41 16.89 18.39
C VAL A 14 -3.16 16.96 17.51
N ALA A 15 -2.67 18.17 17.25
CA ALA A 15 -1.43 18.38 16.50
C ALA A 15 -0.19 17.95 17.28
N GLY A 16 0.89 17.63 16.55
CA GLY A 16 2.23 17.48 17.13
C GLY A 16 2.62 16.06 17.54
N ASP A 17 1.79 15.05 17.29
CA ASP A 17 2.18 13.65 17.46
C ASP A 17 3.20 13.24 16.37
N SER A 18 4.48 13.17 16.75
CA SER A 18 5.58 12.83 15.85
C SER A 18 5.55 11.39 15.35
N PHE A 19 4.98 10.44 16.13
CA PHE A 19 4.88 9.04 15.74
C PHE A 19 3.78 8.84 14.70
N GLN A 20 2.64 9.52 14.85
CA GLN A 20 1.58 9.52 13.83
C GLN A 20 2.07 10.16 12.53
N LEU A 21 2.74 11.33 12.61
CA LEU A 21 3.33 11.98 11.44
C LEU A 21 4.35 11.08 10.72
N GLY A 22 5.24 10.42 11.47
CA GLY A 22 6.20 9.47 10.91
C GLY A 22 5.51 8.27 10.24
N THR A 23 4.43 7.77 10.84
CA THR A 23 3.64 6.68 10.26
C THR A 23 2.99 7.09 8.94
N ILE A 24 2.39 8.28 8.88
CA ILE A 24 1.81 8.83 7.64
C ILE A 24 2.86 8.93 6.54
N GLN A 25 4.09 9.36 6.87
CA GLN A 25 5.19 9.40 5.90
C GLN A 25 5.59 8.01 5.39
N GLN A 26 5.61 6.99 6.25
CA GLN A 26 5.90 5.61 5.81
C GLN A 26 4.78 5.05 4.94
N LEU A 27 3.52 5.36 5.24
CA LEU A 27 2.37 4.97 4.43
C LEU A 27 2.38 5.65 3.06
N GLN A 28 2.70 6.95 3.02
CA GLN A 28 2.91 7.69 1.77
C GLN A 28 4.01 7.04 0.92
N ARG A 29 5.16 6.72 1.54
CA ARG A 29 6.26 6.05 0.85
C ARG A 29 5.83 4.69 0.31
N LEU A 30 5.10 3.89 1.09
CA LEU A 30 4.59 2.59 0.66
C LEU A 30 3.67 2.74 -0.56
N TYR A 31 2.77 3.72 -0.53
CA TYR A 31 1.91 4.04 -1.68
C TYR A 31 2.72 4.35 -2.93
N GLU A 32 3.70 5.24 -2.83
CA GLU A 32 4.56 5.62 -3.96
C GLU A 32 5.35 4.42 -4.50
N GLU A 33 5.86 3.55 -3.61
CA GLU A 33 6.53 2.31 -3.99
C GLU A 33 5.57 1.35 -4.72
N LEU A 34 4.32 1.22 -4.26
CA LEU A 34 3.32 0.38 -4.91
C LEU A 34 2.95 0.91 -6.30
N ILE A 35 2.68 2.21 -6.43
CA ILE A 35 2.37 2.85 -7.72
C ILE A 35 3.53 2.74 -8.70
N LYS A 36 4.77 2.96 -8.22
CA LYS A 36 5.96 2.87 -9.07
C LYS A 36 6.22 1.46 -9.59
N ASN A 37 5.89 0.45 -8.80
CA ASN A 37 6.09 -0.96 -9.14
C ASN A 37 4.77 -1.66 -9.54
N ASP A 38 3.74 -0.93 -9.98
CA ASP A 38 2.39 -1.48 -10.22
C ASP A 38 2.39 -2.71 -11.15
N GLU A 39 3.14 -2.61 -12.27
CA GLU A 39 3.32 -3.70 -13.25
C GLU A 39 3.97 -4.95 -12.61
N ASP A 40 5.01 -4.75 -11.81
CA ASP A 40 5.73 -5.83 -11.13
C ASP A 40 4.90 -6.43 -9.98
N CYS A 41 4.11 -5.59 -9.30
CA CYS A 41 3.22 -5.98 -8.20
C CYS A 41 2.01 -6.79 -8.69
N GLN A 42 1.70 -6.77 -10.00
CA GLN A 42 0.53 -7.44 -10.58
C GLN A 42 -0.77 -7.11 -9.83
N LEU A 43 -0.90 -5.87 -9.34
CA LEU A 43 -2.07 -5.41 -8.56
C LEU A 43 -3.34 -5.47 -9.41
N ASP A 44 -3.19 -5.32 -10.72
CA ASP A 44 -4.25 -5.38 -11.72
C ASP A 44 -4.57 -6.84 -12.11
N ARG A 45 -5.12 -7.62 -11.16
CA ARG A 45 -5.51 -9.03 -11.35
C ARG A 45 -6.45 -9.27 -12.54
N TYR A 46 -7.12 -8.24 -13.06
CA TYR A 46 -8.01 -8.32 -14.21
C TYR A 46 -7.31 -8.12 -15.57
N LYS A 47 -6.19 -7.38 -15.66
CA LYS A 47 -5.49 -7.14 -16.93
C LYS A 47 -4.52 -8.25 -17.33
N SER A 48 -4.12 -9.09 -16.38
CA SER A 48 -3.26 -10.25 -16.63
C SER A 48 -3.90 -11.31 -17.55
N SER A 49 -5.22 -11.21 -17.81
CA SER A 49 -5.96 -12.21 -18.59
C SER A 49 -6.10 -11.92 -20.09
N GLU A 50 -5.75 -10.72 -20.60
CA GLU A 50 -6.21 -10.32 -21.95
C GLU A 50 -5.21 -10.49 -23.10
N LYS A 51 -3.94 -10.87 -22.86
CA LYS A 51 -2.99 -11.07 -23.97
C LYS A 51 -2.15 -12.34 -23.86
N SER A 52 -2.78 -13.47 -24.13
CA SER A 52 -2.07 -14.62 -24.74
C SER A 52 -3.02 -15.55 -25.48
N GLY A 53 -3.17 -15.32 -26.77
CA GLY A 53 -3.81 -16.28 -27.66
C GLY A 53 -3.06 -17.61 -27.65
N ARG A 54 -3.74 -18.65 -27.15
CA ARG A 54 -3.70 -20.08 -27.54
C ARG A 54 -2.36 -20.84 -27.67
N SER A 55 -1.17 -20.25 -27.51
CA SER A 55 0.11 -20.96 -27.68
C SER A 55 0.92 -21.18 -26.40
N ARG A 56 0.51 -20.63 -25.25
CA ARG A 56 1.33 -20.64 -24.03
C ARG A 56 1.08 -21.80 -23.06
N TRP A 57 -0.07 -22.49 -23.17
CA TRP A 57 -0.47 -23.52 -22.18
C TRP A 57 0.53 -24.68 -22.03
N LEU A 58 1.31 -24.99 -23.07
CA LEU A 58 2.26 -26.11 -23.03
C LEU A 58 3.67 -25.75 -22.54
N TRP A 59 3.98 -24.47 -22.29
CA TRP A 59 5.32 -24.03 -21.83
C TRP A 59 5.32 -23.20 -20.55
N SER A 60 4.15 -22.76 -20.04
CA SER A 60 4.03 -21.97 -18.81
C SER A 60 4.42 -22.70 -17.53
N CYS A 61 4.42 -24.03 -17.52
CA CYS A 61 4.78 -24.81 -16.31
C CYS A 61 6.28 -24.89 -16.05
N LEU A 62 7.14 -24.54 -17.01
CA LEU A 62 8.60 -24.66 -16.86
C LEU A 62 9.29 -23.33 -16.52
N ILE A 63 8.59 -22.18 -16.62
CA ILE A 63 9.16 -20.84 -16.36
C ILE A 63 8.26 -20.01 -15.41
N ALA A 64 7.39 -20.65 -14.64
CA ALA A 64 6.87 -20.02 -13.45
C ALA A 64 7.88 -20.24 -12.32
N GLN A 65 9.02 -19.55 -12.37
CA GLN A 65 9.71 -19.29 -11.11
C GLN A 65 8.70 -18.48 -10.28
N PRO A 66 8.23 -18.98 -9.13
CA PRO A 66 7.59 -18.08 -8.19
C PRO A 66 8.67 -17.05 -7.89
N SER A 67 8.44 -15.78 -8.22
CA SER A 67 9.29 -14.73 -7.69
C SER A 67 9.22 -14.90 -6.18
N THR A 68 10.29 -15.42 -5.58
CA THR A 68 10.38 -15.73 -4.15
C THR A 68 10.29 -14.47 -3.28
N TYR A 69 10.11 -13.31 -3.91
CA TYR A 69 10.20 -11.99 -3.35
C TYR A 69 9.10 -11.10 -3.93
N ALA A 70 8.27 -10.53 -3.05
CA ALA A 70 7.32 -9.50 -3.43
C ALA A 70 8.09 -8.22 -3.82
N PRO A 71 7.74 -7.54 -4.92
CA PRO A 71 8.46 -6.37 -5.41
C PRO A 71 8.47 -5.20 -4.42
N VAL A 72 7.46 -5.10 -3.56
CA VAL A 72 7.36 -4.11 -2.49
C VAL A 72 7.10 -4.81 -1.16
N LYS A 73 7.78 -4.37 -0.09
CA LYS A 73 7.54 -4.88 1.27
C LYS A 73 6.40 -4.10 1.93
N GLY A 74 5.50 -4.82 2.60
CA GLY A 74 4.45 -4.20 3.40
C GLY A 74 4.97 -3.51 4.67
N LEU A 75 4.13 -2.66 5.26
CA LEU A 75 4.39 -1.98 6.53
C LEU A 75 3.65 -2.71 7.67
N TYR A 76 4.35 -2.96 8.77
CA TYR A 76 3.74 -3.50 9.99
C TYR A 76 3.74 -2.44 11.09
N LEU A 77 2.54 -2.00 11.48
CA LEU A 77 2.35 -1.02 12.55
C LEU A 77 2.18 -1.72 13.90
N TYR A 78 3.03 -1.39 14.87
CA TYR A 78 2.97 -1.93 16.22
C TYR A 78 3.14 -0.80 17.24
N ASP A 79 2.24 -0.76 18.22
CA ASP A 79 2.24 0.21 19.33
C ASP A 79 1.13 -0.18 20.34
N GLY A 80 1.02 0.52 21.47
CA GLY A 80 -0.02 0.35 22.48
C GLY A 80 -1.46 0.51 21.96
N VAL A 81 -2.44 0.04 22.73
CA VAL A 81 -3.86 0.17 22.36
C VAL A 81 -4.29 1.64 22.44
N GLY A 82 -5.12 2.09 21.49
CA GLY A 82 -5.64 3.46 21.48
C GLY A 82 -4.74 4.51 20.84
N THR A 83 -3.59 4.15 20.26
CA THR A 83 -2.65 5.09 19.63
C THR A 83 -3.04 5.51 18.20
N GLY A 84 -4.28 5.26 17.78
CA GLY A 84 -4.77 5.73 16.48
C GLY A 84 -4.31 4.94 15.24
N LYS A 85 -3.67 3.78 15.39
CA LYS A 85 -3.22 2.95 14.23
C LYS A 85 -4.31 2.67 13.20
N THR A 86 -5.51 2.28 13.65
CA THR A 86 -6.64 2.01 12.74
C THR A 86 -7.08 3.29 12.04
N MET A 87 -7.22 4.40 12.77
CA MET A 87 -7.55 5.71 12.19
C MET A 87 -6.55 6.14 11.12
N LEU A 88 -5.25 5.91 11.33
CA LEU A 88 -4.22 6.20 10.33
C LEU A 88 -4.36 5.34 9.07
N MET A 89 -4.74 4.06 9.22
CA MET A 89 -5.00 3.18 8.09
C MET A 89 -6.29 3.57 7.34
N ASP A 90 -7.32 4.01 8.04
CA ASP A 90 -8.56 4.52 7.42
C ASP A 90 -8.25 5.79 6.60
N LEU A 91 -7.49 6.73 7.18
CA LEU A 91 -6.98 7.92 6.49
C LEU A 91 -6.18 7.59 5.23
N PHE A 92 -5.33 6.57 5.30
CA PHE A 92 -4.55 6.09 4.17
C PHE A 92 -5.46 5.54 3.07
N TYR A 93 -6.44 4.70 3.42
CA TYR A 93 -7.34 4.10 2.45
C TYR A 93 -8.28 5.11 1.77
N GLU A 94 -8.72 6.14 2.49
CA GLU A 94 -9.68 7.11 1.99
C GLU A 94 -9.05 8.23 1.12
N GLN A 95 -7.76 8.51 1.28
CA GLN A 95 -7.15 9.75 0.74
C GLN A 95 -5.83 9.61 -0.03
N LEU A 96 -5.35 8.39 -0.26
CA LEU A 96 -4.18 8.12 -1.10
C LEU A 96 -4.57 7.18 -2.25
#